data_AF-A0A6A6L4G9-F1
#
_entry.id   AF-A0A6A6L4G9-F1
#
_cell.length_a   1.000
_cell.length_b   1.000
_cell.length_c   1.000
_cell.angle_alpha   90.00
_cell.angle_beta   90.00
_cell.angle_gamma   90.00
#
_symmetry.space_group_name_H-M   'P 1'
#
loop_
_entity.id
_entity.type
_entity.pdbx_description
1 polymer ?
#
loop_
_entity_poly.entity_id
_entity_poly.type
_entity_poly.pdbx_seq_one_letter_code
_entity_poly.pdbx_strand_id
1 'polypeptide(L)'
;MHLFWSFSDRAILQTIMEAEATVSVGPLKNVLSLLRSMYALTCMEEDAAFLRYGYLSTKNAAAVRKEVTKLCSEVRPHALALVSSFGIPDAFLGPIAYNWTDANSWSSVKH
;
A
#
# COMPACT_ATOMS: atom_id res chain seq x y z
N MET A 1 -23.59 -2.08 0.43
CA MET A 1 -22.29 -2.20 -0.27
C MET A 1 -21.11 -1.78 0.63
N HIS A 2 -21.12 -0.59 1.26
CA HIS A 2 -20.02 -0.14 2.14
C HIS A 2 -19.69 -1.05 3.33
N LEU A 3 -20.68 -1.72 3.93
CA LEU A 3 -20.47 -2.68 5.04
C LEU A 3 -19.58 -3.88 4.66
N PHE A 4 -19.71 -4.39 3.43
CA PHE A 4 -18.92 -5.52 2.98
C PHE A 4 -17.44 -5.14 2.86
N TRP A 5 -17.16 -4.00 2.23
CA TRP A 5 -15.79 -3.47 2.08
C TRP A 5 -15.13 -3.22 3.44
N SER A 6 -15.84 -2.53 4.36
CA SER A 6 -15.33 -2.28 5.72
C SER A 6 -15.05 -3.59 6.49
N PHE A 7 -15.88 -4.62 6.31
CA PHE A 7 -15.62 -5.93 6.90
C PHE A 7 -14.37 -6.60 6.31
N SER A 8 -14.22 -6.58 4.98
CA SER A 8 -13.04 -7.10 4.30
C SER A 8 -11.78 -6.37 4.74
N ASP A 9 -11.81 -5.04 4.82
CA ASP A 9 -10.66 -4.23 5.24
C ASP A 9 -10.25 -4.55 6.68
N ARG A 10 -11.24 -4.70 7.57
CA ARG A 10 -10.99 -5.15 8.94
C ARG A 10 -10.36 -6.54 8.99
N ALA A 11 -10.86 -7.48 8.18
CA ALA A 11 -10.33 -8.84 8.12
C ALA A 11 -8.89 -8.89 7.59
N ILE A 12 -8.58 -8.10 6.56
CA ILE A 12 -7.23 -7.97 6.00
C ILE A 12 -6.28 -7.37 7.05
N LEU A 13 -6.66 -6.26 7.68
CA LEU A 13 -5.83 -5.60 8.70
C LEU A 13 -5.55 -6.55 9.88
N GLN A 14 -6.57 -7.29 10.33
CA GLN A 14 -6.41 -8.27 11.39
C GLN A 14 -5.44 -9.38 11.00
N THR A 15 -5.55 -9.91 9.77
CA THR A 15 -4.64 -10.95 9.25
C THR A 15 -3.20 -10.45 9.20
N ILE A 16 -2.98 -9.19 8.79
CA ILE A 16 -1.64 -8.57 8.78
C ILE A 16 -1.08 -8.48 10.20
N MET A 17 -1.89 -8.04 11.17
CA MET A 17 -1.48 -7.95 12.59
C MET A 17 -1.10 -9.31 13.17
N GLU A 18 -1.90 -10.34 12.88
CA GLU A 18 -1.63 -11.71 13.31
C GLU A 18 -0.34 -12.24 12.69
N ALA A 19 -0.13 -12.02 11.39
CA ALA A 19 1.12 -12.40 10.72
C ALA A 19 2.33 -11.65 11.30
N GLU A 20 2.25 -10.33 11.51
CA GLU A 20 3.30 -9.52 12.13
C GLU A 20 3.64 -9.99 13.56
N ALA A 21 2.64 -10.46 14.31
CA ALA A 21 2.83 -10.98 15.66
C ALA A 21 3.68 -12.26 15.71
N THR A 22 3.64 -13.09 14.65
CA THR A 22 4.47 -14.31 14.54
C THR A 22 5.95 -14.02 14.27
N VAL A 23 6.28 -12.82 13.81
CA VAL A 23 7.65 -12.43 13.45
C VAL A 23 8.38 -11.90 14.68
N SER A 24 9.61 -12.39 14.90
CA SER A 24 10.50 -11.90 15.95
C SER A 24 10.92 -10.44 15.72
N VAL A 25 11.34 -9.76 16.79
CA VAL A 25 11.78 -8.36 16.68
C VAL A 25 13.00 -8.27 15.75
N GLY A 26 12.90 -7.42 14.73
CA GLY A 26 13.97 -7.24 13.75
C GLY A 26 13.54 -6.42 12.53
N PRO A 27 14.43 -6.28 11.53
CA PRO A 27 14.19 -5.47 10.34
C PRO A 27 12.92 -5.87 9.57
N LEU A 28 12.65 -7.17 9.46
CA LEU A 28 11.44 -7.69 8.79
C LEU A 28 10.16 -7.21 9.49
N LYS A 29 10.12 -7.29 10.83
CA LYS A 29 8.98 -6.82 11.61
C LYS A 29 8.74 -5.33 11.43
N ASN A 30 9.81 -4.53 11.36
CA ASN A 30 9.70 -3.09 11.12
C ASN A 30 9.05 -2.78 9.75
N VAL A 31 9.46 -3.48 8.70
CA VAL A 31 8.87 -3.32 7.35
C VAL A 31 7.41 -3.79 7.33
N LEU A 32 7.08 -4.90 7.99
CA LEU A 32 5.69 -5.35 8.12
C LEU A 32 4.83 -4.36 8.90
N SER A 33 5.36 -3.75 9.96
CA SER A 33 4.66 -2.70 10.71
C SER A 33 4.40 -1.45 9.88
N LEU A 34 5.36 -1.11 9.01
CA LEU A 34 5.23 -0.01 8.06
C LEU A 34 4.10 -0.27 7.05
N LEU A 35 4.06 -1.48 6.48
CA LEU A 35 2.99 -1.89 5.56
C LEU A 35 1.63 -1.94 6.25
N ARG A 36 1.55 -2.46 7.48
CA ARG A 36 0.33 -2.44 8.30
C ARG A 36 -0.18 -1.01 8.50
N SER A 37 0.72 -0.09 8.84
CA SER A 37 0.38 1.32 9.07
C SER A 37 -0.07 2.01 7.79
N MET A 38 0.60 1.73 6.66
CA MET A 38 0.21 2.23 5.35
C MET A 38 -1.20 1.75 4.97
N TYR A 39 -1.47 0.45 5.10
CA TYR A 39 -2.79 -0.11 4.79
C TYR A 39 -3.90 0.53 5.65
N ALA A 40 -3.68 0.62 6.97
CA ALA A 40 -4.65 1.22 7.87
C ALA A 40 -4.97 2.69 7.53
N LEU A 41 -3.95 3.49 7.20
CA LEU A 41 -4.15 4.90 6.85
C LEU A 41 -4.78 5.07 5.47
N THR A 42 -4.46 4.23 4.50
CA THR A 42 -5.12 4.24 3.19
C THR A 42 -6.61 3.94 3.30
N CYS A 43 -7.01 2.93 4.10
CA CYS A 43 -8.42 2.65 4.36
C CYS A 43 -9.14 3.85 5.00
N MET A 44 -8.46 4.57 5.91
CA MET A 44 -9.01 5.77 6.54
C MET A 44 -9.10 6.97 5.57
N GLU A 45 -8.17 7.08 4.62
CA GLU A 45 -8.17 8.14 3.61
C GLU A 45 -9.28 7.94 2.56
N GLU A 46 -9.47 6.71 2.09
CA GLU A 46 -10.42 6.38 1.02
C GLU A 46 -11.87 6.35 1.51
N ASP A 47 -12.12 5.97 2.77
CA ASP A 47 -13.48 5.88 3.29
C ASP A 47 -13.98 7.23 3.83
N ALA A 48 -14.77 7.91 2.99
CA ALA A 48 -15.46 9.13 3.37
C ALA A 48 -16.43 8.98 4.56
N ALA A 49 -16.79 7.76 4.97
CA ALA A 49 -17.62 7.50 6.14
C ALA A 49 -17.00 8.06 7.43
N PHE A 50 -15.66 8.04 7.55
CA PHE A 50 -14.99 8.58 8.74
C PHE A 50 -15.24 10.08 8.92
N LEU A 51 -15.30 10.84 7.82
CA LEU A 51 -15.67 12.26 7.84
C LEU A 51 -17.18 12.45 8.02
N ARG A 52 -18.01 11.66 7.33
CA ARG A 52 -19.49 11.80 7.37
C ARG A 52 -20.07 11.52 8.76
N TYR A 53 -19.55 10.53 9.47
CA TYR A 53 -20.01 10.16 10.80
C TYR A 53 -19.23 10.85 11.93
N GLY A 54 -18.27 11.74 11.59
CA GLY A 54 -17.53 12.55 12.57
C GLY A 54 -16.43 11.80 13.33
N TYR A 55 -16.05 10.59 12.92
CA TYR A 55 -14.91 9.87 13.48
C TYR A 55 -13.57 10.57 13.21
N LEU A 56 -13.46 11.28 12.09
CA LEU A 56 -12.35 12.15 11.74
C LEU A 56 -12.84 13.58 11.53
N SER A 57 -12.07 14.55 12.03
CA SER A 57 -12.23 15.94 11.62
C SER A 57 -11.56 16.17 10.26
N THR A 58 -11.94 17.23 9.54
CA THR A 58 -11.29 17.62 8.28
C THR A 58 -9.79 17.85 8.44
N LYS A 59 -9.37 18.42 9.58
CA LYS A 59 -7.96 18.60 9.93
C LYS A 59 -7.24 17.27 10.12
N ASN A 60 -7.87 16.31 10.79
CA ASN A 60 -7.28 14.98 11.00
C ASN A 60 -7.21 14.19 9.69
N ALA A 61 -8.21 14.29 8.82
CA ALA A 61 -8.15 13.66 7.49
C ALA A 61 -7.01 14.23 6.63
N ALA A 62 -6.79 15.55 6.68
CA ALA A 62 -5.63 16.16 6.01
C ALA A 62 -4.29 15.67 6.59
N ALA A 63 -4.22 15.43 7.90
CA ALA A 63 -3.06 14.84 8.55
C ALA A 63 -2.84 13.38 8.12
N VAL A 64 -3.90 12.57 8.05
CA VAL A 64 -3.84 11.18 7.55
C VAL A 64 -3.26 11.15 6.14
N ARG A 65 -3.77 11.99 5.22
CA ARG A 65 -3.25 12.05 3.84
C ARG A 65 -1.75 12.43 3.78
N LYS A 66 -1.31 13.32 4.67
CA LYS A 66 0.12 13.68 4.78
C LYS A 66 0.95 12.51 5.29
N GLU A 67 0.47 11.77 6.29
CA GLU A 67 1.15 10.59 6.80
C GLU A 67 1.19 9.46 5.76
N VAL A 68 0.13 9.24 4.97
CA VAL A 68 0.15 8.29 3.84
C VAL A 68 1.28 8.62 2.87
N THR A 69 1.41 9.90 2.49
CA THR A 69 2.49 10.36 1.59
C THR A 69 3.88 10.11 2.18
N LYS A 70 4.04 10.32 3.49
CA LYS A 70 5.29 10.06 4.22
C LYS A 70 5.59 8.56 4.26
N LEU A 71 4.62 7.72 4.60
CA LEU A 71 4.77 6.26 4.60
C LEU A 71 5.14 5.73 3.22
N CYS A 72 4.55 6.26 2.13
CA CYS A 72 4.96 5.92 0.77
C CYS A 72 6.44 6.22 0.50
N SER A 73 6.98 7.28 1.11
CA SER A 73 8.40 7.63 1.00
C SER A 73 9.30 6.69 1.82
N GLU A 74 8.82 6.25 2.99
CA GLU A 74 9.50 5.28 3.86
C GLU A 74 9.48 3.86 3.28
N VAL A 75 8.40 3.46 2.60
CA VAL A 75 8.26 2.15 1.94
C VAL A 75 9.09 2.07 0.66
N ARG A 76 9.28 3.19 -0.04
CA ARG A 76 10.02 3.27 -1.32
C ARG A 76 11.34 2.49 -1.37
N PRO A 77 12.28 2.63 -0.42
CA PRO A 77 13.54 1.87 -0.45
C PRO A 77 13.34 0.35 -0.33
N HIS A 78 12.22 -0.10 0.24
CA HIS A 78 11.90 -1.51 0.44
C HIS A 78 11.01 -2.10 -0.67
N ALA A 79 10.41 -1.25 -1.53
CA ALA A 79 9.41 -1.66 -2.50
C ALA A 79 9.89 -2.76 -3.46
N LEU A 80 11.12 -2.63 -3.99
CA LEU A 80 11.68 -3.65 -4.88
C LEU A 80 11.86 -4.99 -4.16
N ALA A 81 12.46 -4.99 -2.97
CA ALA A 81 12.68 -6.21 -2.19
C ALA A 81 11.37 -6.90 -1.81
N LEU A 82 10.33 -6.13 -1.47
CA LEU A 82 9.00 -6.64 -1.17
C LEU A 82 8.37 -7.33 -2.39
N VAL A 83 8.39 -6.71 -3.57
CA VAL A 83 7.83 -7.30 -4.79
C VAL A 83 8.63 -8.52 -5.23
N SER A 84 9.96 -8.46 -5.17
CA SER A 84 10.81 -9.62 -5.48
C SER A 84 10.58 -10.80 -4.54
N SER A 85 10.18 -10.56 -3.29
CA SER A 85 9.91 -11.64 -2.31
C SER A 85 8.73 -12.55 -2.69
N PHE A 86 7.85 -12.12 -3.59
CA PHE A 86 6.78 -12.98 -4.11
C PHE A 86 7.29 -14.11 -5.01
N GLY A 87 8.55 -14.05 -5.45
CA GLY A 87 9.18 -15.13 -6.21
C GLY A 87 8.54 -15.37 -7.58
N ILE A 88 7.90 -14.34 -8.15
CA ILE A 88 7.25 -14.41 -9.47
C ILE A 88 8.34 -14.52 -10.54
N PRO A 89 8.38 -15.61 -11.35
CA PRO A 89 9.38 -15.75 -12.40
C PRO A 89 9.22 -14.67 -13.48
N ASP A 90 10.36 -14.23 -14.02
CA ASP A 90 10.44 -13.18 -15.04
C ASP A 90 9.58 -13.45 -16.29
N ALA A 91 9.44 -14.71 -16.68
CA ALA A 91 8.60 -15.11 -17.81
C ALA A 91 7.11 -14.72 -17.67
N PHE A 92 6.64 -14.44 -16.45
CA PHE A 92 5.27 -14.00 -16.18
C PHE A 92 5.13 -12.47 -16.06
N LEU A 93 6.23 -11.72 -16.12
CA LEU A 93 6.21 -10.26 -16.02
C LEU A 93 6.07 -9.61 -17.40
N GLY A 94 5.24 -8.57 -17.47
CA GLY A 94 5.08 -7.79 -18.69
C GLY A 94 6.29 -6.87 -18.97
N PRO A 95 6.45 -6.35 -20.20
CA PRO A 95 7.58 -5.49 -20.59
C PRO A 95 7.82 -4.28 -19.67
N ILE A 96 6.76 -3.74 -19.07
CA ILE A 96 6.81 -2.61 -18.13
C ILE A 96 7.57 -2.90 -16.84
N ALA A 97 7.73 -4.18 -16.47
CA ALA A 97 8.42 -4.58 -15.25
C ALA A 97 9.94 -4.37 -15.31
N TYR A 98 10.50 -4.34 -16.53
CA TYR A 98 11.95 -4.26 -16.76
C TYR A 98 12.38 -2.84 -17.16
N ASN A 99 11.69 -2.24 -18.12
CA ASN A 99 12.03 -0.93 -18.65
C ASN A 99 10.77 -0.15 -18.96
N TRP A 100 10.22 0.48 -17.92
CA TRP A 100 8.99 1.26 -18.01
C TRP A 100 9.14 2.48 -18.93
N THR A 101 10.35 3.01 -19.11
CA THR A 101 10.65 4.12 -20.02
C THR A 101 10.54 3.70 -21.48
N ASP A 102 11.16 2.59 -21.87
CA ASP A 102 11.09 2.10 -23.25
C ASP A 102 9.70 1.52 -23.56
N ALA A 103 9.07 0.84 -22.60
CA ALA A 103 7.73 0.29 -22.76
C ALA A 103 6.65 1.37 -22.95
N ASN A 104 6.85 2.58 -22.40
CA ASN A 104 5.96 3.72 -22.58
C ASN A 104 6.49 4.75 -23.60
N SER A 105 7.62 4.47 -24.26
CA SER A 105 8.10 5.29 -25.36
C SER A 105 7.22 5.02 -26.57
N TRP A 106 6.17 5.84 -26.74
CA TRP A 106 5.37 5.82 -27.95
C TRP A 106 6.32 6.09 -29.12
N SER A 107 6.46 5.15 -30.04
CA SER A 107 7.10 5.43 -31.31
C SER A 107 6.29 6.53 -31.95
N SER A 108 6.88 7.73 -32.08
CA SER A 108 6.29 8.82 -32.85
C SER A 108 5.98 8.26 -34.23
N VAL A 109 4.70 7.98 -34.47
CA VAL A 109 4.18 7.41 -35.71
C VAL A 109 4.62 8.34 -36.83
N LYS A 110 5.58 7.89 -37.65
CA LYS A 110 5.85 8.54 -38.93
C LYS A 110 4.63 8.27 -39.81
N HIS A 111 3.76 9.27 -39.90
CA HIS A 111 2.82 9.40 -41.01
C HIS A 111 3.60 9.65 -42.31
#